data_AF-A0A7J2RHG9-F1
#
_entry.id   AF-A0A7J2RHG9-F1
#
_cell.length_a   1.000
_cell.length_b   1.000
_cell.length_c   1.000
_cell.angle_alpha   90.00
_cell.angle_beta   90.00
_cell.angle_gamma   90.00
#
_symmetry.space_group_name_H-M   'P 1'
#
loop_
_entity.id
_entity.type
_entity.pdbx_description
1 polymer ?
#
loop_
_entity_poly.entity_id
_entity_poly.type
_entity_poly.pdbx_seq_one_letter_code
_entity_poly.pdbx_strand_id
1 'polypeptide(L)'
;MTTLTQENFIKEIIKITDRWSFEQCAFCENGNMISIEGMLDFKCSKCGKTMNPLNYLGEIAKVVYNYRELIRIIKNTSESS
;
A
#
# COMPACT_ATOMS: atom_id res chain seq x y z
N MET A 1 -19.47 -8.23 -10.18
CA MET A 1 -18.12 -7.72 -10.50
C MET A 1 -17.97 -6.38 -9.80
N THR A 2 -17.14 -6.30 -8.77
CA THR A 2 -16.85 -5.02 -8.09
C THR A 2 -16.12 -4.11 -9.07
N THR A 3 -16.77 -3.05 -9.52
CA THR A 3 -16.12 -1.95 -10.24
C THR A 3 -14.99 -1.41 -9.37
N LEU A 4 -13.75 -1.72 -9.71
CA LEU A 4 -12.58 -1.14 -9.06
C LEU A 4 -12.45 0.30 -9.57
N THR A 5 -13.15 1.23 -8.91
CA THR A 5 -13.05 2.67 -9.17
C THR A 5 -11.72 3.20 -8.62
N GLN A 6 -11.31 4.39 -9.07
CA GLN A 6 -10.17 5.09 -8.49
C GLN A 6 -10.30 5.22 -6.95
N GLU A 7 -11.50 5.42 -6.44
CA GLU A 7 -11.78 5.45 -4.99
C GLU A 7 -11.48 4.11 -4.31
N ASN A 8 -11.88 2.99 -4.92
CA ASN A 8 -11.60 1.66 -4.37
C ASN A 8 -10.09 1.37 -4.39
N PHE A 9 -9.39 1.78 -5.45
CA PHE A 9 -7.93 1.71 -5.50
C PHE A 9 -7.28 2.49 -4.35
N ILE A 10 -7.68 3.76 -4.14
CA ILE A 10 -7.16 4.59 -3.05
C ILE A 10 -7.44 3.95 -1.68
N LYS A 11 -8.67 3.46 -1.46
CA LYS A 11 -9.05 2.80 -0.20
C LYS A 11 -8.18 1.58 0.11
N GLU A 12 -7.88 0.74 -0.88
CA GLU A 12 -7.02 -0.42 -0.69
C GLU A 12 -5.57 -0.02 -0.35
N ILE A 13 -5.03 1.02 -1.01
CA ILE A 13 -3.68 1.53 -0.69
C ILE A 13 -3.62 2.09 0.75
N ILE A 14 -4.62 2.90 1.14
CA ILE A 14 -4.69 3.46 2.50
C ILE A 14 -4.79 2.35 3.54
N LYS A 15 -5.65 1.34 3.30
CA LYS A 15 -5.82 0.19 4.22
C LYS A 15 -4.52 -0.56 4.45
N ILE A 16 -3.72 -0.80 3.40
CA ILE A 16 -2.41 -1.43 3.54
C ILE A 16 -1.49 -0.50 4.36
N THR A 17 -1.41 0.77 3.99
CA THR A 17 -0.54 1.76 4.64
C THR A 17 -0.85 1.91 6.14
N ASP A 18 -2.13 2.03 6.51
CA ASP A 18 -2.57 2.15 7.89
C ASP A 18 -2.21 0.91 8.71
N ARG A 19 -2.45 -0.29 8.18
CA ARG A 19 -2.07 -1.54 8.84
C ARG A 19 -0.59 -1.53 9.23
N TRP A 20 0.28 -1.12 8.30
CA TRP A 20 1.72 -1.10 8.52
C TRP A 20 2.19 0.07 9.40
N SER A 21 1.43 1.16 9.46
CA SER A 21 1.66 2.32 10.34
C SER A 21 1.47 2.04 11.83
N PHE A 22 0.95 0.86 12.18
CA PHE A 22 0.74 0.46 13.58
C PHE A 22 1.38 -0.88 13.92
N GLU A 23 2.22 -1.43 13.02
CA GLU A 23 2.97 -2.65 13.32
C GLU A 23 4.00 -2.41 14.41
N GLN A 24 4.19 -3.43 15.24
CA GLN A 24 5.20 -3.42 16.29
C GLN A 24 6.59 -3.59 15.66
N CYS A 25 7.57 -2.87 16.18
CA CYS A 25 8.95 -2.98 15.75
C CYS A 25 9.52 -4.37 16.11
N ALA A 26 10.00 -5.10 15.11
CA ALA A 26 10.65 -6.40 15.30
C ALA A 26 12.00 -6.35 16.05
N PHE A 27 12.54 -5.15 16.32
CA PHE A 27 13.87 -4.98 16.88
C PHE A 27 13.91 -4.42 18.30
N CYS A 28 12.78 -3.98 18.86
CA CYS A 28 12.75 -3.47 20.23
C CYS A 28 11.36 -3.63 20.85
N GLU A 29 11.34 -3.85 22.17
CA GLU A 29 10.10 -3.92 22.93
C GLU A 29 9.39 -2.57 22.95
N ASN A 30 8.07 -2.60 22.78
CA ASN A 30 7.19 -1.43 22.84
C ASN A 30 7.49 -0.33 21.79
N GLY A 31 8.22 -0.61 20.72
CA GLY A 31 8.38 0.32 19.58
C GLY A 31 7.29 0.09 18.54
N ASN A 32 6.71 1.16 17.99
CA ASN A 32 5.77 1.10 16.86
C ASN A 32 6.41 1.70 15.61
N MET A 33 6.10 1.11 14.47
CA MET A 33 6.48 1.63 13.15
C MET A 33 5.62 2.85 12.84
N ILE A 34 6.23 3.93 12.37
CA ILE A 34 5.54 5.15 11.96
C ILE A 34 6.01 5.54 10.56
N SER A 35 5.09 6.07 9.74
CA SER A 35 5.42 6.63 8.43
C SER A 35 6.31 7.87 8.58
N ILE A 36 7.33 7.98 7.74
CA ILE A 36 8.19 9.15 7.65
C ILE A 36 7.53 10.14 6.68
N GLU A 37 7.17 11.33 7.15
CA GLU A 37 6.71 12.44 6.29
C GLU A 37 5.55 12.10 5.34
N GLY A 38 4.70 11.14 5.73
CA GLY A 38 3.60 10.66 4.88
C GLY A 38 4.05 9.80 3.70
N MET A 39 5.33 9.44 3.64
CA MET A 39 5.87 8.51 2.65
C MET A 39 5.60 7.05 3.07
N LEU A 40 5.59 6.17 2.07
CA LEU A 40 5.59 4.72 2.24
C LEU A 40 6.97 4.21 2.71
N ASP A 41 7.52 4.86 3.73
CA ASP A 41 8.75 4.50 4.43
C ASP A 41 8.46 4.52 5.92
N PHE A 42 8.73 3.39 6.58
CA PHE A 42 8.38 3.20 7.99
C PHE A 42 9.63 3.08 8.84
N LYS A 43 9.71 3.87 9.91
CA LYS A 43 10.74 3.76 10.94
C LYS A 43 10.13 3.52 12.30
N CYS A 44 10.84 2.81 13.16
CA CYS A 44 10.45 2.67 14.55
C CYS A 44 10.57 4.02 15.27
N SER A 45 9.52 4.41 15.97
CA SER A 45 9.46 5.61 16.81
C SER A 45 10.46 5.62 17.98
N LYS A 46 10.97 4.44 18.40
CA LYS A 46 11.90 4.30 19.53
C LYS A 46 13.34 4.07 19.11
N CYS A 47 13.59 3.02 18.32
CA CYS A 47 14.96 2.62 17.96
C CYS A 47 15.41 3.19 16.61
N GLY A 48 14.54 3.87 15.87
CA GLY A 48 14.85 4.49 14.58
C GLY A 48 15.08 3.51 13.42
N LYS A 49 15.05 2.19 13.66
CA LYS A 49 15.25 1.20 12.60
C LYS A 49 14.11 1.22 11.58
N THR A 50 14.49 1.09 10.31
CA THR A 50 13.55 1.03 9.18
C THR A 50 12.92 -0.36 9.07
N MET A 51 11.67 -0.41 8.62
CA MET A 51 10.99 -1.65 8.27
C MET A 51 11.58 -2.27 7.00
N ASN A 52 11.43 -3.57 6.83
CA ASN A 52 11.71 -4.20 5.54
C ASN A 52 10.61 -3.79 4.52
N PRO A 53 10.98 -3.07 3.44
CA PRO A 53 10.01 -2.56 2.47
C PRO A 53 9.33 -3.64 1.61
N LEU A 54 9.93 -4.83 1.51
CA LEU A 54 9.44 -5.91 0.64
C LEU A 54 8.02 -6.37 1.00
N ASN A 55 7.62 -6.29 2.27
CA ASN A 55 6.33 -6.77 2.72
C ASN A 55 5.18 -5.86 2.22
N TYR A 56 5.17 -4.59 2.62
CA TYR A 56 4.06 -3.68 2.30
C TYR A 56 4.12 -3.15 0.86
N LEU A 57 5.31 -2.90 0.30
CA LEU A 57 5.43 -2.48 -1.10
C LEU A 57 5.02 -3.60 -2.06
N GLY A 58 5.24 -4.87 -1.67
CA GLY A 58 4.76 -6.01 -2.45
C GLY A 58 3.24 -6.10 -2.51
N GLU A 59 2.54 -5.83 -1.41
CA GLU A 59 1.07 -5.76 -1.38
C GLU A 59 0.54 -4.58 -2.21
N ILE A 60 1.14 -3.40 -2.05
CA ILE A 60 0.81 -2.19 -2.83
C ILE A 60 1.02 -2.44 -4.33
N ALA A 61 2.14 -3.06 -4.72
CA ALA A 61 2.46 -3.35 -6.12
C ALA A 61 1.40 -4.25 -6.78
N LYS A 62 0.86 -5.26 -6.06
CA LYS A 62 -0.22 -6.11 -6.55
C LYS A 62 -1.49 -5.32 -6.82
N VAL A 63 -1.88 -4.44 -5.88
CA VAL A 63 -3.06 -3.56 -6.04
C VAL A 63 -2.89 -2.62 -7.23
N VAL A 64 -1.72 -2.00 -7.38
CA VAL A 64 -1.38 -1.13 -8.51
C VAL A 64 -1.43 -1.88 -9.84
N TYR A 65 -0.86 -3.09 -9.90
CA TYR A 65 -0.86 -3.92 -11.10
C TYR A 65 -2.31 -4.24 -11.55
N ASN A 66 -3.14 -4.73 -10.62
CA ASN A 66 -4.52 -5.07 -10.91
C ASN A 66 -5.33 -3.86 -11.40
N TYR A 67 -5.13 -2.68 -10.78
CA TYR A 67 -5.80 -1.46 -11.19
C TYR A 67 -5.39 -1.02 -12.61
N ARG A 68 -4.11 -1.13 -12.96
CA ARG A 68 -3.60 -0.81 -14.31
C ARG A 68 -4.17 -1.74 -15.38
N GLU A 69 -4.22 -3.04 -15.11
CA GLU A 69 -4.80 -4.01 -16.06
C GLU A 69 -6.29 -3.75 -16.28
N LEU A 70 -7.05 -3.41 -15.24
CA LEU A 70 -8.46 -3.04 -15.38
C LEU A 70 -8.66 -1.79 -16.24
N ILE A 71 -7.86 -0.73 -16.02
CA ILE A 71 -7.89 0.47 -16.88
C ILE A 71 -7.61 0.10 -18.33
N ARG A 72 -6.62 -0.76 -18.58
CA ARG A 72 -6.27 -1.20 -19.93
C ARG A 72 -7.43 -1.93 -20.61
N ILE A 73 -8.09 -2.84 -19.89
CA ILE A 73 -9.25 -3.58 -20.40
C ILE A 73 -10.38 -2.60 -20.75
N ILE A 74 -10.72 -1.67 -19.84
CA ILE A 74 -11.79 -0.68 -20.06
C ILE A 74 -11.53 0.15 -21.32
N LYS A 75 -10.30 0.64 -21.50
CA LYS A 75 -9.92 1.43 -22.69
C LYS A 75 -10.10 0.63 -23.99
N ASN A 76 -9.60 -0.61 -24.01
CA ASN A 76 -9.72 -1.47 -25.19
C ASN A 76 -11.19 -1.79 -25.53
N THR A 77 -12.04 -1.99 -24.51
CA THR A 77 -13.48 -2.23 -24.72
C THR A 77 -14.20 -0.98 -25.24
N SER A 78 -13.84 0.21 -24.78
CA SER A 78 -14.41 1.46 -25.27
C SER A 78 -14.00 1.82 -26.71
N GLU A 79 -12.85 1.35 -27.17
CA GLU A 79 -12.37 1.58 -28.55
C GLU A 79 -12.93 0.54 -29.55
N SER A 80 -13.46 -0.58 -29.04
CA SER A 80 -14.02 -1.68 -29.84
C SER A 80 -15.55 -1.62 -29.97
N SER A 81 -16.19 -0.63 -29.34
CA SER A 81 -17.66 -0.43 -29.29
C SER A 81 -18.04 0.84 -30.02
#